data_AF-I4YUK4-F1
#
_entry.id   AF-I4YUK4-F1
#
_cell.length_a   1.000
_cell.length_b   1.000
_cell.length_c   1.000
_cell.angle_alpha   90.00
_cell.angle_beta   90.00
_cell.angle_gamma   90.00
#
_symmetry.space_group_name_H-M   'P 1'
#
loop_
_entity.id
_entity.type
_entity.pdbx_description
1 polymer ?
#
loop_
_entity_poly.entity_id
_entity_poly.type
_entity_poly.pdbx_seq_one_letter_code
_entity_poly.pdbx_strand_id
1 'polypeptide(L)'
;MTRAVVQGLVLFFLPFVLFGAYLVIRRRNPLLWSHWSTQSLWLTIAGLGFVVLSLIVTGLVDERKTGAYVPTRVENGRVIPGHFE
;
A
#
# COMPACT_ATOMS: atom_id res chain seq x y z
N MET A 1 -5.20 10.75 -1.26
CA MET A 1 -3.75 10.50 -1.05
C MET A 1 -3.44 9.95 0.34
N THR A 2 -4.02 10.50 1.42
CA THR A 2 -3.83 9.99 2.80
C THR A 2 -4.08 8.48 2.93
N ARG A 3 -5.18 7.97 2.36
CA ARG A 3 -5.51 6.53 2.36
C ARG A 3 -4.38 5.64 1.81
N ALA A 4 -3.83 6.00 0.65
CA ALA A 4 -2.77 5.22 0.00
C ALA A 4 -1.47 5.21 0.83
N VAL A 5 -1.13 6.35 1.43
CA VAL A 5 0.03 6.46 2.34
C VAL A 5 -0.18 5.58 3.57
N VAL A 6 -1.35 5.65 4.21
CA VAL A 6 -1.67 4.82 5.39
C VAL A 6 -1.61 3.34 5.04
N GLN A 7 -2.16 2.91 3.91
CA GLN A 7 -2.08 1.51 3.46
C GLN A 7 -0.64 1.06 3.24
N GLY A 8 0.20 1.89 2.61
CA GLY A 8 1.62 1.62 2.44
C GLY A 8 2.35 1.47 3.77
N LEU A 9 2.10 2.35 4.73
CA LEU A 9 2.70 2.28 6.06
C LEU A 9 2.26 1.01 6.82
N VAL A 10 0.98 0.66 6.78
CA VAL A 10 0.48 -0.56 7.42
C VAL A 10 1.17 -1.81 6.86
N LEU A 11 1.29 -1.91 5.53
CA LEU A 11 1.97 -3.03 4.88
C LEU A 11 3.47 -3.07 5.23
N PHE A 12 4.13 -1.92 5.23
CA PHE A 12 5.54 -1.82 5.59
C PHE A 12 5.81 -2.26 7.04
N PHE A 13 4.96 -1.84 7.99
CA PHE A 13 5.12 -2.18 9.40
C PHE A 13 4.62 -3.58 9.77
N LEU A 14 3.86 -4.24 8.90
CA LEU A 14 3.35 -5.60 9.13
C LEU A 14 4.42 -6.60 9.61
N PRO A 15 5.58 -6.77 8.94
CA PRO A 15 6.63 -7.67 9.42
C PRO A 15 7.19 -7.27 10.80
N PHE A 16 7.27 -5.97 11.11
CA PHE A 16 7.73 -5.49 12.42
C PHE A 16 6.74 -5.84 13.53
N VAL A 17 5.44 -5.69 13.27
CA VAL A 17 4.38 -6.08 14.22
C VAL A 17 4.41 -7.59 14.47
N LEU A 18 4.51 -8.39 13.40
CA LEU A 18 4.59 -9.85 13.51
C LEU A 18 5.84 -10.30 14.28
N PHE A 19 6.99 -9.68 14.01
CA PHE A 19 8.22 -10.00 14.73
C PHE A 19 8.17 -9.54 16.20
N GLY A 20 7.59 -8.37 16.47
CA GLY A 20 7.35 -7.88 17.83
C GLY A 20 6.45 -8.84 18.62
N ALA A 21 5.34 -9.30 18.02
CA ALA A 21 4.46 -10.30 18.61
C ALA A 21 5.21 -11.62 18.89
N TYR A 22 6.05 -12.05 17.95
CA TYR A 22 6.91 -13.23 18.15
C TYR A 22 7.88 -13.08 19.33
N LEU A 23 8.49 -11.90 19.52
CA LEU A 23 9.35 -11.64 20.67
C LEU A 23 8.57 -11.74 22.00
N VAL A 24 7.35 -11.20 22.04
CA VAL A 24 6.46 -11.28 23.21
C VAL A 24 6.12 -12.74 23.53
N ILE A 25 5.75 -13.54 22.51
CA ILE A 25 5.46 -14.97 22.67
C ILE A 25 6.69 -15.72 23.21
N ARG A 26 7.89 -15.37 22.76
CA ARG A 26 9.16 -15.93 23.25
C ARG A 26 9.61 -15.38 24.60
N ARG A 27 8.78 -14.56 25.27
CA ARG A 27 9.11 -13.88 26.53
C ARG A 27 10.41 -13.07 26.46
N ARG A 28 10.77 -12.59 25.27
CA ARG A 28 11.86 -11.63 25.08
C ARG A 28 11.29 -10.24 25.13
N ASN A 29 11.98 -9.33 25.80
CA ASN A 29 11.49 -7.97 25.94
C ASN A 29 11.60 -7.22 24.60
N PRO A 30 10.48 -6.89 23.93
CA PRO A 30 10.50 -6.21 22.63
C PRO A 30 10.98 -4.76 22.72
N LEU A 31 11.17 -4.19 23.92
CA LEU A 31 11.70 -2.84 24.10
C LEU A 31 13.23 -2.79 24.04
N LEU A 32 13.91 -3.95 24.08
CA LEU A 32 15.37 -4.03 23.97
C LEU A 32 15.81 -4.11 22.50
N TRP A 33 16.52 -3.08 22.04
CA TRP A 33 17.06 -2.98 20.67
C TRP A 33 17.94 -4.17 20.25
N SER A 34 18.63 -4.80 21.21
CA SER A 34 19.48 -5.97 20.95
C SER A 34 18.73 -7.16 20.33
N HIS A 35 17.42 -7.28 20.56
CA HIS A 35 16.60 -8.34 19.98
C HIS A 35 16.12 -8.03 18.56
N TRP A 36 16.21 -6.77 18.13
CA TRP A 36 15.82 -6.32 16.79
C TRP A 36 16.99 -6.21 15.84
N SER A 37 18.18 -5.81 16.33
CA SER A 37 19.31 -5.40 15.49
C SER A 37 19.63 -6.40 14.38
N THR A 38 19.72 -7.69 14.70
CA THR A 38 20.01 -8.76 13.73
C THR A 38 18.94 -8.91 12.64
N GLN A 39 17.67 -8.68 12.98
CA GLN A 39 16.54 -8.91 12.07
C GLN A 39 16.03 -7.63 11.41
N SER A 40 16.42 -6.45 11.92
CA SER A 40 15.94 -5.13 11.48
C SER A 40 16.11 -4.90 9.97
N LEU A 41 17.26 -5.27 9.42
CA LEU A 41 17.54 -5.18 7.98
C LEU A 41 16.60 -6.08 7.18
N TRP A 42 16.42 -7.33 7.59
CA TRP A 42 15.55 -8.28 6.91
C TRP A 42 14.07 -7.88 7.00
N LEU A 43 13.63 -7.38 8.15
CA LEU A 43 12.27 -6.85 8.34
C LEU A 43 12.01 -5.63 7.45
N THR A 44 13.02 -4.77 7.29
CA THR A 44 12.94 -3.60 6.40
C THR A 44 12.82 -4.03 4.94
N ILE A 45 13.65 -4.99 4.51
CA ILE A 45 13.59 -5.56 3.14
C ILE A 45 12.23 -6.22 2.90
N ALA A 46 11.74 -7.03 3.85
CA ALA A 46 10.44 -7.68 3.76
C ALA A 46 9.29 -6.65 3.68
N GLY A 47 9.34 -5.60 4.51
CA GLY A 47 8.35 -4.52 4.51
C GLY A 47 8.33 -3.76 3.18
N LEU A 48 9.51 -3.41 2.65
CA LEU A 48 9.62 -2.81 1.31
C LEU A 48 9.10 -3.75 0.22
N GLY A 49 9.40 -5.05 0.32
CA GLY A 49 8.88 -6.08 -0.58
C GLY A 49 7.35 -6.11 -0.60
N PHE A 50 6.70 -6.02 0.55
CA PHE A 50 5.23 -5.95 0.63
C PHE A 50 4.66 -4.68 -0.02
N VAL A 51 5.30 -3.53 0.16
CA VAL A 51 4.88 -2.27 -0.48
C VAL A 51 5.06 -2.36 -2.00
N VAL A 52 6.20 -2.85 -2.48
CA VAL A 52 6.44 -3.01 -3.92
C VAL A 52 5.43 -3.99 -4.52
N LEU A 53 5.20 -5.13 -3.86
CA LEU A 53 4.23 -6.12 -4.30
C LEU A 53 2.81 -5.53 -4.36
N SER A 54 2.40 -4.74 -3.37
CA SER A 54 1.08 -4.13 -3.38
C SER A 54 0.92 -3.10 -4.50
N LEU A 55 1.96 -2.33 -4.81
CA LEU A 55 1.98 -1.42 -5.96
C LEU A 55 1.87 -2.18 -7.29
N ILE A 56 2.60 -3.29 -7.44
CA ILE A 56 2.53 -4.14 -8.63
C ILE A 56 1.12 -4.72 -8.77
N VAL A 57 0.58 -5.34 -7.72
CA VAL A 57 -0.76 -5.92 -7.72
C VAL A 57 -1.81 -4.86 -8.04
N THR A 58 -1.72 -3.69 -7.41
CA THR A 58 -2.62 -2.58 -7.70
C THR A 58 -2.51 -2.17 -9.17
N GLY A 59 -1.29 -1.96 -9.68
CA GLY A 59 -1.09 -1.55 -11.08
C GLY A 59 -1.52 -2.58 -12.13
N LEU A 60 -1.64 -3.86 -11.75
CA LEU A 60 -2.10 -4.95 -12.61
C LEU A 60 -3.62 -5.20 -12.51
N VAL A 61 -4.20 -5.03 -11.32
CA VAL A 61 -5.62 -5.33 -11.05
C VAL A 61 -6.52 -4.13 -11.28
N ASP A 62 -6.00 -2.91 -11.11
CA ASP A 62 -6.83 -1.71 -11.24
C ASP A 62 -7.34 -1.57 -12.69
N GLU A 63 -8.66 -1.44 -12.83
CA GLU A 63 -9.31 -1.25 -14.11
C GLU A 63 -8.85 0.08 -14.70
N ARG A 64 -7.92 0.01 -15.64
CA ARG A 64 -7.55 1.18 -16.43
C ARG A 64 -8.77 1.53 -17.27
N LYS A 65 -9.37 2.69 -16.98
CA LYS A 65 -10.23 3.39 -17.95
C LYS A 65 -9.35 3.79 -19.13
N THR A 66 -9.10 2.81 -20.00
CA THR A 66 -8.25 2.90 -21.20
C THR A 66 -9.01 3.61 -22.34
N GLY A 67 -10.26 3.94 -22.07
CA GLY A 67 -11.15 4.66 -22.94
C GLY A 67 -10.70 6.05 -23.33
N ALA A 68 -11.13 6.49 -24.51
CA ALA A 68 -10.89 7.86 -24.95
C ALA A 68 -11.67 8.82 -24.03
N TYR A 69 -11.04 9.90 -23.59
CA TYR A 69 -11.76 10.94 -22.87
C TYR A 69 -12.71 11.63 -23.84
N VAL A 70 -14.01 11.47 -23.62
CA VAL A 70 -15.02 12.22 -24.37
C VAL A 70 -15.27 13.52 -23.60
N PRO A 71 -14.89 14.69 -24.17
CA PRO A 71 -15.06 15.96 -23.49
C PRO A 71 -16.53 16.32 -23.33
N THR A 72 -16.82 17.09 -22.29
CA THR A 72 -18.16 17.63 -22.00
C THR A 72 -18.72 18.35 -23.22
N ARG A 73 -19.93 17.97 -23.63
CA ARG A 73 -20.62 18.58 -24.77
C ARG A 73 -21.99 19.09 -24.37
N VAL A 74 -22.45 20.13 -25.06
CA VAL A 74 -23.80 20.65 -24.93
C VAL A 74 -24.61 20.19 -26.14
N GLU A 75 -25.64 19.38 -25.89
CA GLU A 75 -26.60 18.96 -26.91
C GLU A 75 -27.99 19.44 -26.52
N ASN A 76 -28.68 20.13 -27.44
CA ASN A 76 -30.06 20.62 -27.24
C ASN A 76 -30.26 21.40 -25.92
N GLY A 77 -29.28 22.22 -25.53
CA GLY A 77 -29.32 23.04 -24.31
C GLY A 77 -29.08 22.27 -23.01
N ARG A 78 -28.76 20.96 -23.06
CA ARG A 78 -28.36 20.16 -21.90
C ARG A 78 -26.87 19.87 -21.91
N VAL A 79 -26.24 19.99 -20.75
CA VAL A 79 -24.82 19.68 -20.55
C VAL A 79 -24.68 18.19 -20.28
N ILE A 80 -23.98 17.48 -21.17
CA ILE A 80 -23.62 16.07 -20.98
C ILE A 80 -22.21 16.04 -20.38
N PRO A 81 -22.02 15.55 -19.13
CA PRO A 81 -20.72 15.50 -18.48
C PRO A 81 -19.75 14.61 -19.27
N GLY A 82 -18.50 15.05 -19.39
CA GLY A 82 -17.45 14.24 -20.01
C GLY A 82 -17.24 12.92 -19.25
N HIS A 83 -17.01 11.85 -19.99
CA HIS A 83 -16.78 10.52 -19.45
C HIS A 83 -15.63 9.82 -20.18
N PHE A 84 -15.07 8.81 -19.54
CA PHE A 84 -14.13 7.88 -20.18
C PHE A 84 -14.95 6.66 -20.66
N GLU A 85 -14.90 6.39 -21.97
CA GLU A 85 -15.51 5.21 -22.64
C GLU A 85 -14.42 4.29 -23.20
#